data_AF-A0A0Q4ETM0-F1
#
_entry.id   AF-A0A0Q4ETM0-F1
#
_cell.length_a   1.000
_cell.length_b   1.000
_cell.length_c   1.000
_cell.angle_alpha   90.00
_cell.angle_beta   90.00
_cell.angle_gamma   90.00
#
_symmetry.space_group_name_H-M   'P 1'
#
loop_
_entity.id
_entity.type
_entity.pdbx_description
1 polymer ?
#
loop_
_entity_poly.entity_id
_entity_poly.type
_entity_poly.pdbx_seq_one_letter_code
_entity_poly.pdbx_strand_id
1 'polypeptide(L)'
;MNDKLNLEALILASIGSGISHSLLRSRIAEQVPHVSCRELDDALVEFQLSGALHQFYSKAEDVWAVGSGEEEVFEDFSPEVIEQILNPGEFVEIDVDQLLAELDAMIARARTK
;
A
#
# COMPACT_ATOMS: atom_id res chain seq x y z
N MET A 1 28.19 -9.27 -3.97
CA MET A 1 27.07 -10.20 -3.72
C MET A 1 26.68 -10.33 -2.25
N ASN A 2 27.49 -9.89 -1.26
CA ASN A 2 27.11 -9.95 0.16
C ASN A 2 26.27 -8.77 0.67
N ASP A 3 26.38 -7.58 0.04
CA ASP A 3 25.76 -6.38 0.60
C ASP A 3 24.23 -6.36 0.46
N LYS A 4 23.69 -6.95 -0.62
CA LYS A 4 22.24 -7.07 -0.83
C LYS A 4 21.57 -7.99 0.20
N LEU A 5 22.18 -9.16 0.46
CA LEU A 5 21.73 -10.09 1.49
C LEU A 5 21.78 -9.49 2.90
N ASN A 6 22.77 -8.64 3.17
CA ASN A 6 22.87 -7.92 4.45
C ASN A 6 21.77 -6.87 4.62
N LEU A 7 21.42 -6.13 3.55
CA LEU A 7 20.34 -5.16 3.58
C LEU A 7 18.98 -5.83 3.78
N GLU A 8 18.71 -6.92 3.08
CA GLU A 8 17.49 -7.71 3.19
C GLU A 8 17.27 -8.23 4.62
N ALA A 9 18.29 -8.85 5.21
CA ALA A 9 18.25 -9.32 6.59
C ALA A 9 18.03 -8.17 7.58
N LEU A 10 18.63 -7.00 7.32
CA LEU A 10 18.51 -5.83 8.18
C LEU A 10 17.12 -5.20 8.12
N ILE A 11 16.50 -5.15 6.95
CA ILE A 11 15.11 -4.69 6.76
C ILE A 11 14.18 -5.58 7.57
N LEU A 12 14.26 -6.90 7.40
CA LEU A 12 13.41 -7.86 8.12
C LEU A 12 13.63 -7.79 9.65
N ALA A 13 14.88 -7.66 10.11
CA ALA A 13 15.19 -7.52 11.53
C ALA A 13 14.67 -6.20 12.12
N SER A 14 14.61 -5.13 11.30
CA SER A 14 14.18 -3.80 11.75
C SER A 14 12.65 -3.67 11.86
N ILE A 15 11.91 -4.44 11.05
CA ILE A 15 10.46 -4.29 10.92
C ILE A 15 9.70 -4.92 12.08
N GLY A 16 10.18 -6.03 12.67
CA GLY A 16 9.58 -6.62 13.88
C GLY A 16 8.05 -6.78 13.78
N SER A 17 7.30 -6.11 14.67
CA SER A 17 5.83 -6.09 14.69
C SER A 17 5.20 -4.92 13.91
N GLY A 18 6.00 -4.11 13.22
CA GLY A 18 5.57 -2.89 12.55
C GLY A 18 6.55 -1.74 12.77
N ILE A 19 6.94 -1.05 11.69
CA ILE A 19 7.79 0.13 11.74
C ILE A 19 7.32 1.17 10.72
N SER A 20 7.35 2.45 11.09
CA SER A 20 7.02 3.50 10.13
C SER A 20 8.12 3.65 9.08
N HIS A 21 7.75 4.05 7.87
CA HIS A 21 8.68 4.16 6.76
C HIS A 21 9.82 5.16 7.03
N SER A 22 9.53 6.30 7.67
CA SER A 22 10.57 7.28 8.05
C SER A 22 11.53 6.73 9.09
N LEU A 23 11.03 5.97 10.08
CA LEU A 23 11.86 5.37 11.13
C LEU A 23 12.73 4.25 10.57
N LEU A 24 12.18 3.43 9.65
CA LEU A 24 12.94 2.41 8.95
C LEU A 24 14.08 3.04 8.16
N ARG A 25 13.79 4.08 7.36
CA ARG A 25 14.79 4.81 6.59
C ARG A 25 15.90 5.39 7.46
N SER A 26 15.54 5.94 8.61
CA SER A 26 16.51 6.51 9.55
C SER A 26 17.43 5.44 10.14
N ARG A 27 16.88 4.29 10.57
CA ARG A 27 17.67 3.16 11.09
C ARG A 27 18.61 2.55 10.05
N ILE A 28 18.15 2.41 8.81
CA ILE A 28 18.98 1.88 7.72
C ILE A 28 20.09 2.87 7.38
N ALA A 29 19.81 4.18 7.35
CA ALA A 29 20.84 5.20 7.13
C ALA A 29 21.90 5.25 8.23
N GLU A 30 21.53 4.99 9.49
CA GLU A 30 22.47 4.92 10.61
C GLU A 30 23.37 3.67 10.56
N GLN A 31 22.80 2.51 10.20
CA GLN A 31 23.54 1.24 10.20
C GLN A 31 24.30 1.00 8.89
N VAL A 32 23.76 1.49 7.78
CA VAL A 32 24.26 1.24 6.43
C VAL A 32 24.20 2.56 5.62
N PRO A 33 25.04 3.56 5.95
CA PRO A 33 24.97 4.91 5.36
C PRO A 33 25.29 4.97 3.86
N HIS A 34 25.76 3.88 3.27
CA HIS A 34 26.04 3.77 1.84
C HIS A 34 24.83 3.30 1.02
N VAL A 35 23.77 2.81 1.67
CA VAL A 35 22.53 2.43 1.00
C VAL A 35 21.74 3.69 0.68
N SER A 36 21.48 3.90 -0.60
CA SER A 36 20.63 4.98 -1.06
C SER A 36 19.16 4.70 -0.72
N CYS A 37 18.37 5.77 -0.63
CA CYS A 37 16.95 5.65 -0.36
C CYS A 37 16.23 4.84 -1.46
N ARG A 38 16.70 4.97 -2.70
CA ARG A 38 16.19 4.19 -3.82
C ARG A 38 16.45 2.69 -3.66
N GLU A 39 17.64 2.30 -3.23
CA GLU A 39 17.96 0.88 -3.00
C GLU A 39 17.14 0.28 -1.85
N LEU A 40 16.84 1.07 -0.82
CA LEU A 40 15.91 0.67 0.24
C LEU A 40 14.49 0.51 -0.29
N ASP A 41 14.00 1.48 -1.06
CA ASP A 41 12.64 1.44 -1.64
C ASP A 41 12.49 0.24 -2.61
N ASP A 42 13.48 0.00 -3.47
CA ASP A 42 13.50 -1.13 -4.40
C ASP A 42 13.48 -2.47 -3.63
N ALA A 43 14.23 -2.59 -2.52
CA ALA A 43 14.23 -3.78 -1.68
C ALA A 43 12.89 -3.99 -0.95
N LEU A 44 12.25 -2.91 -0.48
CA LEU A 44 10.92 -2.98 0.14
C LEU A 44 9.85 -3.44 -0.85
N VAL A 45 9.93 -2.98 -2.10
CA VAL A 45 9.03 -3.43 -3.17
C VAL A 45 9.27 -4.92 -3.48
N GLU A 46 10.52 -5.39 -3.56
CA GLU A 46 10.82 -6.82 -3.73
C GLU A 46 10.22 -7.68 -2.58
N PHE A 47 10.31 -7.20 -1.34
CA PHE A 47 9.70 -7.89 -0.19
C PHE A 47 8.17 -7.86 -0.20
N GLN A 48 7.57 -6.77 -0.67
CA GLN A 48 6.12 -6.69 -0.83
C GLN A 48 5.62 -7.64 -1.91
N LEU A 49 6.32 -7.71 -3.05
CA LEU A 49 5.98 -8.61 -4.16
C LEU A 49 6.15 -10.09 -3.79
N SER A 50 7.09 -10.41 -2.91
CA SER A 50 7.27 -11.76 -2.39
C SER A 50 6.30 -12.13 -1.27
N GLY A 51 5.49 -11.19 -0.78
CA GLY A 51 4.56 -11.40 0.35
C GLY A 51 5.26 -11.51 1.71
N ALA A 52 6.54 -11.13 1.80
CA ALA A 52 7.28 -11.13 3.06
C ALA A 52 6.96 -9.89 3.91
N LEU A 53 6.55 -8.79 3.26
CA LEU A 53 6.21 -7.52 3.90
C LEU A 53 4.90 -6.96 3.36
N HIS A 54 4.19 -6.24 4.23
CA HIS A 54 2.99 -5.48 3.88
C HIS A 54 3.13 -4.02 4.31
N GLN A 55 2.65 -3.13 3.45
CA GLN A 55 2.53 -1.71 3.73
C GLN A 55 1.09 -1.39 4.15
N PHE A 56 0.93 -0.77 5.30
CA PHE A 56 -0.32 -0.28 5.83
C PHE A 56 -0.37 1.24 5.73
N TYR A 57 -1.42 1.76 5.12
CA TYR A 57 -1.67 3.19 5.07
C TYR A 57 -2.44 3.62 6.31
N SER A 58 -1.78 4.37 7.21
CA SER A 58 -2.47 5.06 8.30
C SER A 58 -2.62 6.55 7.98
N LYS A 59 -3.56 7.24 8.64
CA LYS A 59 -3.74 8.70 8.49
C LYS A 59 -2.50 9.53 8.85
N ALA A 60 -1.55 8.95 9.58
CA ALA A 60 -0.36 9.63 10.08
C ALA A 60 0.91 9.28 9.28
N GLU A 61 1.08 8.01 8.91
CA GLU A 61 2.25 7.53 8.19
C GLU A 61 2.05 6.14 7.59
N ASP A 62 2.87 5.81 6.60
CA ASP A 62 2.97 4.46 6.04
C ASP A 62 3.77 3.56 6.99
N VAL A 63 3.23 2.39 7.29
CA VAL A 63 3.82 1.41 8.23
C VAL A 63 4.12 0.11 7.49
N TRP A 64 5.32 -0.43 7.67
CA TRP A 64 5.74 -1.73 7.16
C TRP A 64 5.63 -2.77 8.28
N ALA A 65 5.07 -3.95 8.00
CA ALA A 65 5.06 -5.07 8.94
C ALA A 65 5.37 -6.41 8.25
N VAL A 66 5.91 -7.37 9.02
CA VAL A 66 6.11 -8.77 8.62
C VAL A 66 4.84 -9.55 8.95
N GLY A 67 4.31 -10.33 8.02
CA GLY A 67 3.15 -11.18 8.28
C GLY A 67 2.54 -11.76 7.01
N SER A 68 1.74 -12.82 7.15
CA SER A 68 0.89 -13.34 6.08
C SER A 68 -0.20 -12.32 5.76
N GLY A 69 -0.20 -11.80 4.53
CA GLY A 69 -1.04 -10.70 4.05
C GLY A 69 -2.56 -10.88 4.07
N GLU A 70 -3.10 -11.75 4.91
CA GLU A 70 -4.53 -12.12 4.89
C GLU A 70 -5.19 -12.25 6.27
N GLU A 71 -4.44 -12.25 7.38
CA GLU A 71 -5.05 -12.26 8.72
C GLU A 71 -5.00 -10.85 9.33
N GLU A 72 -6.18 -10.28 9.58
CA GLU A 72 -6.43 -9.07 10.40
C GLU A 72 -6.43 -7.67 9.74
N VAL A 73 -6.75 -7.53 8.44
CA VAL A 73 -7.18 -6.21 7.88
C VAL A 73 -8.64 -6.19 7.42
N PHE A 74 -9.33 -7.32 7.53
CA PHE A 74 -10.79 -7.38 7.41
C PHE A 74 -11.50 -7.14 8.76
N GLU A 75 -10.78 -6.69 9.78
CA GLU A 75 -11.43 -6.18 10.98
C GLU A 75 -12.11 -4.84 10.61
N ASP A 76 -13.44 -4.90 10.58
CA ASP A 76 -14.40 -3.79 10.48
C ASP A 76 -14.85 -3.33 9.09
N PHE A 77 -15.13 -4.27 8.17
CA PHE A 77 -16.21 -3.95 7.21
C PHE A 77 -17.53 -3.89 7.98
N SER A 78 -18.23 -2.76 7.90
CA SER A 78 -19.55 -2.66 8.52
C SER A 78 -20.45 -3.76 7.93
N PRO A 79 -21.40 -4.31 8.71
CA PRO A 79 -22.33 -5.32 8.21
C PRO A 79 -23.02 -4.91 6.91
N GLU A 80 -23.25 -3.61 6.70
CA GLU A 80 -23.84 -3.07 5.46
C GLU A 80 -22.92 -3.23 4.25
N VAL A 81 -21.60 -3.06 4.42
CA VAL A 81 -20.64 -3.25 3.33
C VAL A 81 -20.51 -4.74 2.98
N ILE A 82 -20.51 -5.61 4.00
CA ILE A 82 -20.52 -7.07 3.79
C ILE A 82 -21.79 -7.48 3.04
N GLU A 83 -22.95 -6.95 3.42
CA GLU A 83 -24.22 -7.23 2.76
C GLU A 83 -24.22 -6.76 1.30
N GLN A 84 -23.65 -5.60 0.98
CA GLN A 84 -23.52 -5.12 -0.40
C GLN A 84 -22.54 -5.95 -1.24
N ILE A 85 -21.47 -6.49 -0.65
CA ILE A 85 -20.53 -7.35 -1.36
C ILE A 85 -21.17 -8.71 -1.66
N LEU A 86 -21.87 -9.28 -0.66
CA LEU A 86 -22.52 -10.59 -0.79
C LEU A 86 -23.80 -10.54 -1.63
N ASN A 87 -24.49 -9.41 -1.61
CA ASN A 87 -25.68 -9.12 -2.41
C ASN A 87 -25.49 -7.82 -3.18
N PRO A 88 -24.75 -7.81 -4.31
CA PRO A 88 -24.42 -6.62 -5.09
C PRO A 88 -25.62 -5.94 -5.78
N GLY A 89 -26.86 -6.31 -5.42
CA GLY A 89 -28.07 -5.84 -6.07
C GLY A 89 -28.22 -6.37 -7.50
N GLU A 90 -29.19 -5.83 -8.24
CA GLU A 90 -29.29 -6.07 -9.67
C GLU A 90 -28.19 -5.28 -10.39
N PHE A 91 -27.42 -5.96 -11.24
CA PHE A 91 -26.49 -5.30 -12.14
C PHE A 91 -27.29 -4.42 -13.11
N VAL A 92 -27.17 -3.11 -12.93
CA VAL A 92 -27.74 -2.14 -13.87
C VAL A 92 -26.79 -2.03 -15.05
N GLU A 93 -27.29 -2.33 -16.25
CA GLU A 93 -26.55 -2.07 -17.48
C GLU A 93 -26.43 -0.54 -17.65
N ILE A 94 -25.21 -0.04 -17.60
CA ILE A 94 -24.93 1.38 -17.74
C ILE A 94 -24.65 1.66 -19.22
N ASP A 95 -25.34 2.66 -19.77
CA ASP A 95 -24.97 3.24 -21.06
C ASP A 95 -23.64 3.98 -20.93
N VAL A 96 -22.59 3.37 -21.48
CA VAL A 96 -21.22 3.88 -21.43
C VAL A 96 -21.10 5.24 -22.11
N ASP A 97 -21.87 5.49 -23.17
CA ASP A 97 -21.82 6.74 -23.92
C ASP A 97 -22.39 7.89 -23.09
N GLN A 98 -23.47 7.63 -22.35
CA GLN A 98 -24.04 8.61 -21.42
C GLN A 98 -23.07 8.94 -20.27
N LEU A 99 -22.44 7.92 -19.67
CA LEU A 99 -21.49 8.12 -18.58
C LEU A 99 -20.27 8.96 -19.00
N LEU A 100 -19.76 8.70 -20.20
CA LEU A 100 -18.64 9.48 -20.78
C LEU A 100 -19.04 10.93 -21.03
N ALA A 101 -20.24 11.17 -21.56
CA ALA A 101 -20.75 12.52 -21.79
C ALA A 101 -20.92 13.32 -20.47
N GLU A 102 -21.39 12.67 -19.40
CA GLU A 102 -21.50 13.30 -18.08
C GLU A 102 -20.13 13.65 -17.49
N LEU A 103 -19.14 12.76 -17.63
CA LEU A 103 -17.77 12.98 -17.18
C LEU A 103 -17.12 14.15 -17.92
N ASP A 104 -17.26 14.21 -19.24
CA ASP A 104 -16.76 15.32 -20.05
C ASP A 104 -17.41 16.65 -19.66
N ALA A 105 -18.71 16.65 -19.38
CA ALA A 105 -19.40 17.84 -18.88
C ALA A 105 -18.92 18.26 -17.48
N MET A 106 -18.55 17.32 -16.61
CA MET A 106 -17.94 17.62 -15.31
C MET A 106 -16.54 18.22 -15.47
N ILE A 107 -15.70 17.66 -16.35
CA ILE A 107 -14.36 18.16 -16.64
C ILE A 107 -14.43 19.55 -17.27
N ALA A 108 -15.34 19.78 -18.21
CA ALA A 108 -15.54 21.08 -18.84
C ALA A 108 -15.94 22.15 -17.82
N ARG A 109 -16.84 21.81 -16.88
CA ARG A 109 -17.23 22.69 -15.76
C ARG A 109 -16.07 22.97 -14.80
N ALA A 110 -15.20 21.99 -14.55
CA ALA A 110 -14.04 22.18 -13.69
C ALA A 110 -12.97 23.09 -14.33
N ARG A 111 -12.85 23.08 -15.66
CA ARG A 111 -11.90 23.92 -16.42
C ARG A 111 -12.37 25.35 -16.65
N THR A 112 -13.67 25.61 -16.49
CA THR A 112 -14.26 26.96 -16.64
C THR A 112 -14.29 27.75 -15.33
N LYS A 113 -13.66 27.23 -14.27
CA LYS A 113 -13.51 27.88 -12.96
C LYS A 113 -12.04 28.25 -12.72
#